data_AF-A0A969FTM7-F1
#
_entry.id   AF-A0A969FTM7-F1
#
_cell.length_a   1.000
_cell.length_b   1.000
_cell.length_c   1.000
_cell.angle_alpha   90.00
_cell.angle_beta   90.00
_cell.angle_gamma   90.00
#
_symmetry.space_group_name_H-M   'P 1'
#
loop_
_entity.id
_entity.type
_entity.pdbx_description
1 polymer ?
#
loop_
_entity_poly.entity_id
_entity_poly.type
_entity_poly.pdbx_seq_one_letter_code
_entity_poly.pdbx_strand_id
1 'polypeptide(L)'
;MDLLMQKFVSSMKHALSDEDIVNLEACIDCKLCGDACAWYLGTNDEKLHPTYKTGFVRQLYQRYLTLEGKVGGRLGLIETPTVEDLRERMPFFWMCTACGRCTLSCPVGLSTRRMVRLARAAYTDSGLSKENPTLRSIVHNLWEVGHSFGIAPAKIMARYALFLCSEGIDMPVDVKGADILFVCPSAANTKIPDYATKVMKILNVAGVSYTVSSRMVETGTEADHIVVHHELARKILQEWEYEARRLETKRILVVECGCDTRTLYGDVSEILGRPFKYPIMMFDPLVHGLIQDGSLPVEKVDYRITLHDPCHATRLSGMGDTIREVLARVATDFVEMTPNREYNYCCNGGAGGLRLPENTEVRRKVSLLKANQIQATGADHVCSPCVVCVLSLEDICQTYGVGKASGRKAIMLFEVIYEAMMRALEQRGEVDRIRVPAVFEGQSDAFIAEHSAVASMTRMLLQNRVEALAILDWLDQDEIVQRYARTTPQVRQKLENLRAMVCGEMLELAMPIDRPVVHSRTQVRDQ
;
A
#
# COMPACT_ATOMS: atom_id res chain seq x y z
N MET A 1 28.51 -3.51 28.53
CA MET A 1 27.41 -3.82 27.60
C MET A 1 27.83 -3.32 26.24
N ASP A 2 27.73 -4.15 25.20
CA ASP A 2 28.04 -3.79 23.81
C ASP A 2 27.27 -2.51 23.36
N LEU A 3 27.87 -1.66 22.52
CA LEU A 3 27.24 -0.41 22.06
C LEU A 3 25.92 -0.64 21.32
N LEU A 4 25.80 -1.69 20.50
CA LEU A 4 24.58 -2.04 19.78
C LEU A 4 23.47 -2.45 20.76
N MET A 5 23.82 -3.27 21.76
CA MET A 5 22.89 -3.63 22.84
C MET A 5 22.48 -2.40 23.65
N GLN A 6 23.40 -1.49 23.95
CA GLN A 6 23.06 -0.22 24.62
C GLN A 6 22.05 0.60 23.84
N LYS A 7 22.23 0.75 22.53
CA LYS A 7 21.28 1.48 21.68
C LYS A 7 19.92 0.77 21.61
N PHE A 8 19.92 -0.55 21.45
CA PHE A 8 18.69 -1.35 21.41
C PHE A 8 17.88 -1.21 22.70
N VAL A 9 18.51 -1.45 23.85
CA VAL A 9 17.89 -1.33 25.18
C VAL A 9 17.44 0.12 25.45
N SER A 10 18.23 1.11 25.03
CA SER A 10 17.86 2.52 25.14
C SER A 10 16.60 2.82 24.35
N SER A 11 16.51 2.39 23.08
CA SER A 11 15.31 2.55 22.26
C SER A 11 14.08 1.92 22.93
N MET A 12 14.19 0.67 23.39
CA MET A 12 13.12 0.00 24.13
C MET A 12 12.67 0.79 25.36
N LYS A 13 13.62 1.30 26.16
CA LYS A 13 13.32 2.08 27.37
C LYS A 13 12.49 3.31 27.06
N HIS A 14 12.77 4.00 25.96
CA HIS A 14 12.03 5.21 25.57
C HIS A 14 10.66 4.87 24.95
N ALA A 15 10.53 3.70 24.31
CA ALA A 15 9.33 3.32 23.59
C ALA A 15 8.29 2.55 24.43
N LEU A 16 8.71 1.85 25.49
CA LEU A 16 7.81 1.10 26.37
C LEU A 16 6.93 2.06 27.18
N SER A 17 5.62 1.87 27.09
CA SER A 17 4.65 2.54 27.97
C SER A 17 4.39 1.75 29.25
N ASP A 18 3.75 2.38 30.24
CA ASP A 18 3.30 1.69 31.46
C ASP A 18 2.33 0.54 31.14
N GLU A 19 1.44 0.73 30.15
CA GLU A 19 0.54 -0.32 29.68
C GLU A 19 1.31 -1.50 29.06
N ASP A 20 2.34 -1.22 28.25
CA ASP A 20 3.19 -2.26 27.67
C ASP A 20 3.87 -3.10 28.76
N ILE A 21 4.36 -2.44 29.83
CA ILE A 21 5.01 -3.10 30.96
C ILE A 21 4.02 -3.98 31.74
N VAL A 22 2.84 -3.44 32.08
CA VAL A 22 1.79 -4.19 32.78
C VAL A 22 1.40 -5.42 31.98
N ASN A 23 1.19 -5.28 30.68
CA ASN A 23 0.81 -6.38 29.80
C ASN A 23 1.92 -7.44 29.68
N LEU A 24 3.19 -7.02 29.63
CA LEU A 24 4.34 -7.95 29.60
C LEU A 24 4.44 -8.77 30.89
N GLU A 25 4.26 -8.14 32.04
CA GLU A 25 4.32 -8.82 33.33
C GLU A 25 3.08 -9.69 33.62
N ALA A 26 1.90 -9.28 33.13
CA ALA A 26 0.65 -10.03 33.23
C ALA A 26 0.60 -11.28 32.34
N CYS A 27 1.54 -11.44 31.41
CA CYS A 27 1.58 -12.61 30.54
C CYS A 27 1.80 -13.91 31.35
N ILE A 28 0.78 -14.79 31.32
CA ILE A 28 0.76 -16.10 31.99
C ILE A 28 1.28 -17.27 31.12
N ASP A 29 1.84 -16.96 29.95
CA ASP A 29 2.38 -17.94 28.99
C ASP A 29 1.42 -19.08 28.59
N CYS A 30 0.11 -18.82 28.57
CA CYS A 30 -0.92 -19.82 28.23
C CYS A 30 -0.92 -20.36 26.79
N LYS A 31 -0.04 -19.84 25.92
CA LYS A 31 0.12 -20.21 24.51
C LYS A 31 -1.09 -20.05 23.57
N LEU A 32 -2.24 -19.54 24.01
CA LEU A 32 -3.43 -19.34 23.15
C LEU A 32 -3.19 -18.45 21.92
N CYS A 33 -2.20 -17.56 21.96
CA CYS A 33 -1.84 -16.75 20.81
C CYS A 33 -1.29 -17.57 19.62
N GLY A 34 -0.80 -18.79 19.87
CA GLY A 34 -0.38 -19.76 18.85
C GLY A 34 -1.54 -20.19 17.95
N ASP A 35 -2.70 -20.49 18.55
CA ASP A 35 -3.93 -20.89 17.84
C ASP A 35 -4.48 -19.78 16.93
N ALA A 36 -4.01 -18.55 17.14
CA ALA A 36 -4.35 -17.40 16.33
C ALA A 36 -3.36 -17.14 15.19
N CYS A 37 -2.09 -17.55 15.34
CA CYS A 37 -1.00 -17.14 14.47
C CYS A 37 -0.87 -18.07 13.26
N ALA A 38 -1.19 -17.56 12.05
CA ALA A 38 -1.06 -18.34 10.81
C ALA A 38 0.35 -18.90 10.57
N TRP A 39 1.38 -18.15 10.99
CA TRP A 39 2.78 -18.56 10.84
C TRP A 39 3.13 -19.75 11.73
N TYR A 40 2.62 -19.78 12.95
CA TYR A 40 2.78 -20.93 13.85
C TYR A 40 1.94 -22.11 13.36
N LEU A 41 0.64 -21.91 13.12
CA LEU A 41 -0.27 -22.95 12.67
C LEU A 41 0.19 -23.65 11.37
N GLY A 42 0.76 -22.91 10.43
CA GLY A 42 1.21 -23.47 9.15
C GLY A 42 2.57 -24.18 9.20
N THR A 43 3.33 -24.05 10.30
CA THR A 43 4.70 -24.61 10.41
C THR A 43 4.89 -25.54 11.59
N ASN A 44 4.12 -25.34 12.67
CA ASN A 44 4.32 -25.89 14.00
C ASN A 44 5.73 -25.61 14.58
N ASP A 45 6.38 -24.55 14.13
CA ASP A 45 7.70 -24.12 14.63
C ASP A 45 7.53 -23.22 15.86
N GLU A 46 8.04 -23.67 17.00
CA GLU A 46 8.02 -22.94 18.27
C GLU A 46 8.70 -21.56 18.19
N LYS A 47 9.69 -21.36 17.31
CA LYS A 47 10.31 -20.04 17.08
C LYS A 47 9.35 -19.06 16.39
N LEU A 48 8.35 -19.56 15.69
CA LEU A 48 7.28 -18.77 15.06
C LEU A 48 6.10 -18.50 15.99
N HIS A 49 5.98 -19.22 17.11
CA HIS A 49 4.97 -18.94 18.12
C HIS A 49 5.06 -17.48 18.61
N PRO A 50 3.93 -16.77 18.84
CA PRO A 50 3.99 -15.36 19.26
C PRO A 50 4.75 -15.14 20.58
N THR A 51 4.68 -16.10 21.52
CA THR A 51 5.43 -16.01 22.80
C THR A 51 6.94 -16.05 22.63
N TYR A 52 7.46 -16.60 21.53
CA TYR A 52 8.92 -16.56 21.27
C TYR A 52 9.41 -15.10 21.15
N LYS A 53 8.57 -14.22 20.59
CA LYS A 53 8.88 -12.80 20.41
C LYS A 53 8.60 -12.01 21.69
N THR A 54 7.40 -12.17 22.26
CA THR A 54 7.04 -11.43 23.49
C THR A 54 7.88 -11.86 24.69
N GLY A 55 8.21 -13.15 24.80
CA GLY A 55 9.09 -13.67 25.84
C GLY A 55 10.51 -13.10 25.74
N PHE A 56 11.05 -12.95 24.53
CA PHE A 56 12.34 -12.31 24.33
C PHE A 56 12.32 -10.82 24.70
N VAL A 57 11.28 -10.09 24.30
CA VAL A 57 11.08 -8.69 24.70
C VAL A 57 10.96 -8.57 26.23
N ARG A 58 10.21 -9.47 26.88
CA ARG A 58 10.10 -9.55 28.34
C ARG A 58 11.45 -9.83 29.00
N GLN A 59 12.22 -10.78 28.47
CA GLN A 59 13.55 -11.12 28.98
C GLN A 59 14.49 -9.91 28.93
N LEU A 60 14.50 -9.17 27.82
CA LEU A 60 15.29 -7.94 27.68
C LEU A 60 14.84 -6.84 28.65
N TYR A 61 13.52 -6.62 28.78
CA TYR A 61 12.96 -5.69 29.75
C TYR A 61 13.39 -6.04 31.19
N GLN A 62 13.13 -7.28 31.61
CA GLN A 62 13.46 -7.76 32.94
C GLN A 62 14.96 -7.64 33.19
N ARG A 63 15.80 -8.13 32.28
CA ARG A 63 17.26 -8.13 32.43
C ARG A 63 17.88 -6.72 32.49
N TYR A 64 17.41 -5.78 31.67
CA TYR A 64 18.10 -4.51 31.47
C TYR A 64 17.41 -3.29 32.04
N LEU A 65 16.09 -3.33 32.27
CA LEU A 65 15.30 -2.16 32.65
C LEU A 65 14.86 -2.19 34.11
N THR A 66 14.68 -3.38 34.71
CA THR A 66 14.37 -3.54 36.15
C THR A 66 15.60 -3.42 37.04
N LEU A 67 15.40 -3.18 38.34
CA LEU A 67 16.50 -3.12 39.31
C LEU A 67 17.05 -4.53 39.60
N GLU A 68 16.14 -5.47 39.81
CA GLU A 68 16.37 -6.88 40.10
C GLU A 68 17.18 -7.52 38.98
N GLY A 69 16.80 -7.30 37.72
CA GLY A 69 17.52 -7.84 36.57
C GLY A 69 18.91 -7.24 36.37
N LYS A 70 19.09 -5.95 36.67
CA LYS A 70 20.42 -5.31 36.62
C LYS A 70 21.38 -5.89 37.66
N VAL A 71 20.89 -6.13 38.88
CA VAL A 71 21.68 -6.71 39.96
C VAL A 71 21.94 -8.20 39.71
N GLY A 72 20.88 -8.99 39.49
CA GLY A 72 20.98 -10.43 39.25
C GLY A 72 21.84 -10.76 38.03
N GLY A 73 21.73 -9.98 36.96
CA GLY A 73 22.57 -10.15 35.78
C GLY A 73 24.04 -9.78 35.96
N ARG A 74 24.39 -8.88 36.89
CA ARG A 74 25.80 -8.62 37.26
C ARG A 74 26.38 -9.74 38.12
N LEU A 75 25.54 -10.38 38.92
CA LEU A 75 25.90 -11.53 39.76
C LEU A 75 25.89 -12.86 38.99
N GLY A 76 25.55 -12.87 37.69
CA GLY A 76 25.46 -14.09 36.89
C GLY A 76 24.26 -14.98 37.24
N LEU A 77 23.28 -14.45 37.98
CA LEU A 77 22.09 -15.20 38.43
C LEU A 77 20.96 -15.21 37.40
N ILE A 78 21.03 -14.32 36.41
CA ILE A 78 20.02 -14.16 35.36
C ILE A 78 20.74 -14.20 34.00
N GLU A 79 20.18 -14.99 33.09
CA GLU A 79 20.65 -15.06 31.71
C GLU A 79 20.71 -13.65 31.09
N THR A 80 21.80 -13.36 30.39
CA THR A 80 22.06 -12.04 29.82
C THR A 80 22.09 -12.15 28.30
N PRO A 81 21.00 -11.79 27.59
CA PRO A 81 20.99 -11.76 26.15
C PRO A 81 22.15 -10.94 25.57
N THR A 82 22.71 -11.38 24.46
CA THR A 82 23.83 -10.76 23.77
C THR A 82 23.38 -10.12 22.46
N VAL A 83 24.30 -9.42 21.79
CA VAL A 83 24.04 -8.94 20.42
C VAL A 83 23.84 -10.10 19.45
N GLU A 84 24.48 -11.25 19.70
CA GLU A 84 24.29 -12.43 18.85
C GLU A 84 22.89 -13.02 19.01
N ASP A 85 22.33 -13.01 20.22
CA ASP A 85 20.93 -13.39 20.44
C ASP A 85 19.97 -12.44 19.71
N LEU A 86 20.28 -11.13 19.66
CA LEU A 86 19.52 -10.17 18.84
C LEU A 86 19.57 -10.55 17.36
N ARG A 87 20.75 -10.89 16.83
CA ARG A 87 20.91 -11.30 15.42
C ARG A 87 20.17 -12.58 15.09
N GLU A 88 20.34 -13.63 15.91
CA GLU A 88 19.66 -14.91 15.71
C GLU A 88 18.13 -14.73 15.69
N ARG A 89 17.61 -13.85 16.55
CA ARG A 89 16.16 -13.66 16.69
C ARG A 89 15.55 -12.68 15.69
N MET A 90 16.35 -11.81 15.07
CA MET A 90 15.89 -10.76 14.16
C MET A 90 14.96 -11.30 13.04
N PRO A 91 15.27 -12.40 12.33
CA PRO A 91 14.41 -12.90 11.25
C PRO A 91 12.97 -13.20 11.70
N PHE A 92 12.79 -13.71 12.92
CA PHE A 92 11.46 -14.05 13.45
C PHE A 92 10.59 -12.81 13.67
N PHE A 93 11.19 -11.67 14.02
CA PHE A 93 10.46 -10.40 14.11
C PHE A 93 9.96 -9.92 12.76
N TRP A 94 10.66 -10.23 11.65
CA TRP A 94 10.26 -9.86 10.29
C TRP A 94 9.43 -10.90 9.54
N MET A 95 9.38 -12.15 10.01
CA MET A 95 8.36 -13.14 9.59
C MET A 95 6.96 -12.80 10.14
N CYS A 96 6.88 -12.13 11.30
CA CYS A 96 5.60 -11.66 11.82
C CYS A 96 5.02 -10.56 10.91
N THR A 97 3.78 -10.71 10.45
CA THR A 97 3.13 -9.69 9.60
C THR A 97 2.50 -8.55 10.40
N ALA A 98 2.71 -8.51 11.72
CA ALA A 98 2.08 -7.54 12.64
C ALA A 98 0.55 -7.45 12.49
N CYS A 99 -0.10 -8.53 12.04
CA CYS A 99 -1.52 -8.50 11.66
C CYS A 99 -2.48 -8.41 12.86
N GLY A 100 -2.02 -8.64 14.09
CA GLY A 100 -2.82 -8.49 15.31
C GLY A 100 -3.84 -9.59 15.59
N ARG A 101 -3.91 -10.68 14.80
CA ARG A 101 -4.85 -11.79 15.10
C ARG A 101 -4.55 -12.43 16.46
N CYS A 102 -3.27 -12.59 16.80
CA CYS A 102 -2.83 -13.08 18.11
C CYS A 102 -3.12 -12.12 19.26
N THR A 103 -3.17 -10.81 19.00
CA THR A 103 -3.57 -9.81 20.00
C THR A 103 -5.04 -10.01 20.39
N LEU A 104 -5.93 -10.26 19.42
CA LEU A 104 -7.35 -10.49 19.68
C LEU A 104 -7.63 -11.76 20.49
N SER A 105 -6.76 -12.78 20.37
CA SER A 105 -6.92 -14.04 21.09
C SER A 105 -6.30 -14.03 22.48
N CYS A 106 -5.61 -12.95 22.89
CA CYS A 106 -4.94 -12.90 24.18
C CYS A 106 -5.94 -12.59 25.31
N PRO A 107 -6.11 -13.47 26.31
CA PRO A 107 -7.09 -13.26 27.39
C PRO A 107 -6.71 -12.12 28.35
N VAL A 108 -5.43 -11.75 28.40
CA VAL A 108 -4.91 -10.67 29.26
C VAL A 108 -4.66 -9.36 28.50
N GLY A 109 -5.05 -9.29 27.21
CA GLY A 109 -4.90 -8.08 26.41
C GLY A 109 -3.49 -7.77 25.89
N LEU A 110 -2.52 -8.67 26.06
CA LEU A 110 -1.15 -8.45 25.56
C LEU A 110 -1.13 -8.34 24.04
N SER A 111 -0.71 -7.19 23.54
CA SER A 111 -0.53 -6.95 22.11
C SER A 111 0.82 -7.45 21.62
N THR A 112 0.89 -8.70 21.13
CA THR A 112 2.11 -9.19 20.47
C THR A 112 2.49 -8.33 19.26
N ARG A 113 1.50 -7.77 18.55
CA ARG A 113 1.74 -6.80 17.49
C ARG A 113 2.60 -5.62 17.97
N ARG A 114 2.20 -5.01 19.09
CA ARG A 114 2.90 -3.86 19.70
C ARG A 114 4.32 -4.26 20.11
N MET A 115 4.50 -5.42 20.73
CA MET A 115 5.82 -5.93 21.11
C MET A 115 6.74 -6.15 19.90
N VAL A 116 6.21 -6.69 18.81
CA VAL A 116 6.99 -6.89 17.57
C VAL A 116 7.41 -5.56 16.97
N ARG A 117 6.52 -4.56 16.91
CA ARG A 117 6.87 -3.23 16.38
C ARG A 117 7.90 -2.53 17.25
N LEU A 118 7.76 -2.59 18.57
CA LEU A 118 8.73 -2.01 19.50
C LEU A 118 10.12 -2.64 19.33
N ALA A 119 10.19 -3.96 19.21
CA ALA A 119 11.45 -4.64 18.93
C ALA A 119 12.05 -4.20 17.57
N ARG A 120 11.24 -4.12 16.51
CA ARG A 120 11.69 -3.65 15.18
C ARG A 120 12.24 -2.23 15.21
N ALA A 121 11.59 -1.32 15.94
CA ALA A 121 12.10 0.03 16.17
C ALA A 121 13.47 -0.02 16.86
N ALA A 122 13.63 -0.82 17.92
CA ALA A 122 14.91 -0.99 18.60
C ALA A 122 16.02 -1.60 17.71
N TYR A 123 15.67 -2.54 16.83
CA TYR A 123 16.58 -3.07 15.81
C TYR A 123 17.03 -1.98 14.83
N THR A 124 16.12 -1.09 14.44
CA THR A 124 16.40 0.02 13.54
C THR A 124 17.24 1.11 14.22
N ASP A 125 16.90 1.52 15.43
CA ASP A 125 17.64 2.56 16.19
C ASP A 125 19.06 2.10 16.58
N SER A 126 19.23 0.80 16.84
CA SER A 126 20.57 0.22 17.08
C SER A 126 21.42 0.11 15.81
N GLY A 127 20.78 0.11 14.63
CA GLY A 127 21.41 -0.09 13.34
C GLY A 127 21.51 -1.56 12.91
N LEU A 128 21.12 -2.52 13.77
CA LEU A 128 21.15 -3.95 13.47
C LEU A 128 20.25 -4.32 12.28
N SER A 129 19.09 -3.67 12.11
CA SER A 129 18.20 -3.96 10.97
C SER A 129 18.87 -3.72 9.61
N LYS A 130 19.93 -2.88 9.53
CA LYS A 130 20.69 -2.61 8.31
C LYS A 130 21.60 -3.77 7.87
N GLU A 131 21.80 -4.77 8.73
CA GLU A 131 22.43 -6.04 8.34
C GLU A 131 21.57 -6.78 7.29
N ASN A 132 20.25 -6.56 7.30
CA ASN A 132 19.37 -7.02 6.24
C ASN A 132 19.43 -6.07 5.01
N PRO A 133 19.79 -6.57 3.82
CA PRO A 133 19.97 -5.73 2.63
C PRO A 133 18.67 -5.06 2.16
N THR A 134 17.53 -5.73 2.32
CA THR A 134 16.22 -5.19 1.95
C THR A 134 15.83 -4.03 2.84
N LEU A 135 15.94 -4.20 4.17
CA LEU A 135 15.61 -3.13 5.12
C LEU A 135 16.54 -1.92 4.95
N ARG A 136 17.83 -2.17 4.74
CA ARG A 136 18.81 -1.12 4.42
C ARG A 136 18.44 -0.36 3.15
N SER A 137 18.04 -1.08 2.10
CA SER A 137 17.63 -0.47 0.83
C SER A 137 16.37 0.39 0.97
N ILE A 138 15.35 -0.06 1.72
CA ILE A 138 14.14 0.74 1.95
C ILE A 138 14.50 2.07 2.61
N VAL A 139 15.31 2.04 3.67
CA VAL A 139 15.76 3.26 4.37
C VAL A 139 16.52 4.18 3.42
N HIS A 140 17.52 3.65 2.72
CA HIS A 140 18.33 4.44 1.79
C HIS A 140 17.48 5.07 0.68
N ASN A 141 16.63 4.28 0.02
CA ASN A 141 15.84 4.75 -1.11
C ASN A 141 14.82 5.82 -0.69
N LEU A 142 14.20 5.69 0.48
CA LEU A 142 13.26 6.69 0.98
C LEU A 142 13.95 8.00 1.41
N TRP A 143 15.19 7.93 1.89
CA TRP A 143 15.99 9.13 2.20
C TRP A 143 16.48 9.85 0.94
N GLU A 144 17.03 9.11 -0.03
CA GLU A 144 17.71 9.69 -1.19
C GLU A 144 16.77 9.98 -2.37
N VAL A 145 15.81 9.07 -2.62
CA VAL A 145 14.96 9.12 -3.82
C VAL A 145 13.52 9.49 -3.49
N GLY A 146 13.06 9.25 -2.26
CA GLY A 146 11.67 9.47 -1.85
C GLY A 146 10.70 8.37 -2.33
N HIS A 147 11.21 7.19 -2.70
CA HIS A 147 10.42 6.04 -3.16
C HIS A 147 11.06 4.75 -2.64
N SER A 148 10.32 3.84 -1.99
CA SER A 148 10.87 2.67 -1.27
C SER A 148 11.57 1.65 -2.17
N PHE A 149 11.17 1.58 -3.44
CA PHE A 149 11.82 0.77 -4.49
C PHE A 149 12.95 1.51 -5.23
N GLY A 150 13.27 2.75 -4.87
CA GLY A 150 14.36 3.51 -5.50
C GLY A 150 14.05 4.00 -6.93
N ILE A 151 12.77 4.15 -7.27
CA ILE A 151 12.35 4.66 -8.58
C ILE A 151 12.19 6.18 -8.47
N ALA A 152 12.90 6.93 -9.33
CA ALA A 152 12.82 8.38 -9.34
C ALA A 152 11.39 8.87 -9.68
N PRO A 153 10.92 9.98 -9.08
CA PRO A 153 9.59 10.55 -9.37
C PRO A 153 9.32 10.79 -10.87
N ALA A 154 10.31 11.31 -11.59
CA ALA A 154 10.25 11.53 -13.04
C ALA A 154 9.89 10.26 -13.83
N LYS A 155 10.45 9.11 -13.43
CA LYS A 155 10.19 7.81 -14.07
C LYS A 155 8.77 7.31 -13.79
N ILE A 156 8.27 7.50 -12.56
CA ILE A 156 6.87 7.15 -12.22
C ILE A 156 5.90 8.03 -13.00
N MET A 157 6.13 9.34 -13.03
CA MET A 157 5.29 10.29 -13.78
C MET A 157 5.29 10.01 -15.28
N ALA A 158 6.46 9.69 -15.86
CA ALA A 158 6.55 9.30 -17.26
C ALA A 158 5.76 8.01 -17.56
N ARG A 159 5.83 7.00 -16.68
CA ARG A 159 5.05 5.76 -16.82
C ARG A 159 3.55 6.03 -16.81
N TYR A 160 3.07 6.85 -15.87
CA TYR A 160 1.67 7.22 -15.81
C TYR A 160 1.21 7.97 -17.05
N ALA A 161 1.96 9.00 -17.46
CA ALA A 161 1.64 9.79 -18.63
C ALA A 161 1.62 8.92 -19.89
N LEU A 162 2.56 7.98 -20.04
CA LEU A 162 2.58 7.00 -21.12
C LEU A 162 1.31 6.13 -21.13
N PHE A 163 0.92 5.57 -19.98
CA PHE A 163 -0.25 4.69 -19.91
C PHE A 163 -1.55 5.45 -20.17
N LEU A 164 -1.73 6.61 -19.53
CA LEU A 164 -2.92 7.44 -19.70
C LEU A 164 -3.07 7.96 -21.15
N CYS A 165 -1.99 8.47 -21.75
CA CYS A 165 -2.05 8.96 -23.12
C CYS A 165 -2.24 7.84 -24.16
N SER A 166 -1.84 6.60 -23.86
CA SER A 166 -2.10 5.45 -24.73
C SER A 166 -3.59 5.09 -24.82
N GLU A 167 -4.39 5.56 -23.86
CA GLU A 167 -5.83 5.36 -23.80
C GLU A 167 -6.63 6.67 -24.02
N GLY A 168 -5.96 7.78 -24.32
CA GLY A 168 -6.62 9.08 -24.54
C GLY A 168 -7.22 9.68 -23.26
N ILE A 169 -6.57 9.46 -22.12
CA ILE A 169 -6.97 9.95 -20.79
C ILE A 169 -5.91 10.93 -20.30
N ASP A 170 -6.33 11.93 -19.54
CA ASP A 170 -5.41 12.83 -18.84
C ASP A 170 -5.51 12.71 -17.32
N MET A 171 -4.47 13.20 -16.64
CA MET A 171 -4.38 13.26 -15.18
C MET A 171 -3.85 14.64 -14.76
N PRO A 172 -4.50 15.30 -13.79
CA PRO A 172 -4.09 16.62 -13.32
C PRO A 172 -2.88 16.54 -12.40
N VAL A 173 -1.80 17.22 -12.78
CA VAL A 173 -0.52 17.27 -12.07
C VAL A 173 -0.29 18.67 -11.52
N ASP A 174 0.02 18.74 -10.23
CA ASP A 174 0.35 19.97 -9.50
C ASP A 174 -0.68 21.11 -9.63
N VAL A 175 -1.96 20.79 -9.78
CA VAL A 175 -3.06 21.78 -9.84
C VAL A 175 -3.27 22.37 -8.46
N LYS A 176 -3.03 23.68 -8.32
CA LYS A 176 -3.33 24.41 -7.08
C LYS A 176 -4.83 24.58 -6.88
N GLY A 177 -5.29 24.39 -5.65
CA GLY A 177 -6.68 24.59 -5.25
C GLY A 177 -7.60 23.40 -5.56
N ALA A 178 -7.07 22.28 -6.07
CA ALA A 178 -7.84 21.05 -6.21
C ALA A 178 -8.31 20.54 -4.85
N ASP A 179 -9.56 20.07 -4.73
CA ASP A 179 -10.08 19.59 -3.44
C ASP A 179 -9.27 18.45 -2.81
N ILE A 180 -8.78 17.51 -3.63
CA ILE A 180 -8.08 16.29 -3.19
C ILE A 180 -6.65 16.21 -3.74
N LEU A 181 -5.68 15.96 -2.87
CA LEU A 181 -4.37 15.43 -3.24
C LEU A 181 -4.42 13.89 -3.25
N PHE A 182 -4.24 13.27 -4.42
CA PHE A 182 -4.12 11.82 -4.51
C PHE A 182 -2.66 11.40 -4.30
N VAL A 183 -2.42 10.53 -3.30
CA VAL A 183 -1.10 9.95 -3.02
C VAL A 183 -1.10 8.50 -3.38
N CYS A 184 -0.28 8.14 -4.34
CA CYS A 184 -0.22 6.77 -4.80
C CYS A 184 0.65 5.91 -3.89
N PRO A 185 0.25 4.68 -3.55
CA PRO A 185 1.14 3.73 -2.87
C PRO A 185 2.22 3.15 -3.79
N SER A 186 3.36 2.77 -3.21
CA SER A 186 4.49 2.16 -3.96
C SER A 186 4.12 0.87 -4.65
N ALA A 187 3.55 -0.09 -3.91
CA ALA A 187 3.35 -1.41 -4.46
C ALA A 187 2.34 -1.37 -5.60
N ALA A 188 1.38 -0.43 -5.54
CA ALA A 188 0.47 -0.15 -6.64
C ALA A 188 1.27 0.24 -7.90
N ASN A 189 2.13 1.25 -7.78
CA ASN A 189 2.94 1.77 -8.90
C ASN A 189 3.96 0.80 -9.46
N THR A 190 4.45 -0.10 -8.62
CA THR A 190 5.55 -1.00 -8.98
C THR A 190 5.09 -2.39 -9.37
N LYS A 191 3.85 -2.79 -9.03
CA LYS A 191 3.38 -4.18 -9.22
C LYS A 191 2.06 -4.32 -9.95
N ILE A 192 1.20 -3.29 -9.95
CA ILE A 192 -0.09 -3.30 -10.65
C ILE A 192 -0.02 -2.34 -11.86
N PRO A 193 0.09 -2.85 -13.09
CA PRO A 193 0.35 -1.99 -14.25
C PRO A 193 -0.71 -0.91 -14.52
N ASP A 194 -1.98 -1.24 -14.37
CA ASP A 194 -3.11 -0.40 -14.72
C ASP A 194 -3.77 0.28 -13.50
N TYR A 195 -3.09 0.27 -12.36
CA TYR A 195 -3.60 0.85 -11.12
C TYR A 195 -3.96 2.33 -11.30
N ALA A 196 -3.01 3.13 -11.78
CA ALA A 196 -3.19 4.57 -11.89
C ALA A 196 -4.27 4.88 -12.94
N THR A 197 -4.24 4.20 -14.09
CA THR A 197 -5.22 4.44 -15.16
C THR A 197 -6.65 4.17 -14.70
N LYS A 198 -6.91 3.03 -14.05
CA LYS A 198 -8.24 2.69 -13.53
C LYS A 198 -8.72 3.64 -12.45
N VAL A 199 -7.86 3.99 -11.48
CA VAL A 199 -8.23 4.93 -10.41
C VAL A 199 -8.54 6.32 -10.98
N MET A 200 -7.73 6.82 -11.92
CA MET A 200 -7.99 8.12 -12.56
C MET A 200 -9.31 8.10 -13.35
N LYS A 201 -9.61 7.03 -14.11
CA LYS A 201 -10.89 6.91 -14.83
C LYS A 201 -12.09 6.98 -13.87
N ILE A 202 -12.02 6.30 -12.71
CA ILE A 202 -13.09 6.33 -11.71
C ILE A 202 -13.29 7.76 -11.17
N LEU A 203 -12.20 8.43 -10.79
CA LEU A 203 -12.25 9.80 -10.28
C LEU A 203 -12.77 10.79 -11.33
N ASN A 204 -12.36 10.61 -12.59
CA ASN A 204 -12.84 11.40 -13.71
C ASN A 204 -14.35 11.22 -13.87
N VAL A 205 -14.86 10.00 -14.00
CA VAL A 205 -16.30 9.74 -14.17
C VAL A 205 -17.13 10.32 -13.04
N ALA A 206 -16.68 10.13 -11.79
CA ALA A 206 -17.34 10.65 -10.60
C ALA A 206 -17.28 12.19 -10.47
N GLY A 207 -16.48 12.85 -11.29
CA GLY A 207 -16.31 14.30 -11.26
C GLY A 207 -15.59 14.83 -10.04
N VAL A 208 -14.69 14.03 -9.48
CA VAL A 208 -13.90 14.41 -8.32
C VAL A 208 -12.84 15.45 -8.73
N SER A 209 -12.76 16.56 -7.99
CA SER A 209 -11.68 17.54 -8.14
C SER A 209 -10.42 17.03 -7.43
N TYR A 210 -9.43 16.53 -8.17
CA TYR A 210 -8.18 16.02 -7.60
C TYR A 210 -6.93 16.53 -8.33
N THR A 211 -5.77 16.34 -7.71
CA THR A 211 -4.45 16.49 -8.33
C THR A 211 -3.48 15.43 -7.83
N VAL A 212 -2.50 15.10 -8.67
CA VAL A 212 -1.35 14.24 -8.34
C VAL A 212 -0.09 15.10 -8.24
N SER A 213 0.72 14.85 -7.23
CA SER A 213 2.01 15.52 -7.06
C SER A 213 3.05 14.97 -8.02
N SER A 214 3.83 15.85 -8.66
CA SER A 214 5.03 15.45 -9.41
C SER A 214 6.22 15.07 -8.51
N ARG A 215 6.16 15.39 -7.22
CA ARG A 215 7.25 15.24 -6.24
C ARG A 215 7.03 14.07 -5.27
N MET A 216 5.78 13.89 -4.85
CA MET A 216 5.36 12.89 -3.86
C MET A 216 4.62 11.77 -4.57
N VAL A 217 5.38 10.78 -5.05
CA VAL A 217 4.89 9.67 -5.89
C VAL A 217 4.71 8.35 -5.11
N GLU A 218 4.85 8.40 -3.79
CA GLU A 218 4.70 7.25 -2.91
C GLU A 218 4.15 7.63 -1.53
N THR A 219 3.45 6.69 -0.87
CA THR A 219 2.95 6.87 0.49
C THR A 219 4.04 6.80 1.59
N GLY A 220 5.07 5.97 1.40
CA GLY A 220 6.24 5.84 2.27
C GLY A 220 6.01 5.05 3.57
N THR A 221 4.85 4.40 3.67
CA THR A 221 4.40 3.66 4.86
C THR A 221 5.21 2.39 5.16
N GLU A 222 6.07 1.94 4.22
CA GLU A 222 7.11 0.92 4.49
C GLU A 222 8.10 1.37 5.57
N ALA A 223 8.38 2.69 5.70
CA ALA A 223 9.20 3.22 6.77
C ALA A 223 8.60 2.92 8.15
N ASP A 224 7.27 2.99 8.29
CA ASP A 224 6.57 2.79 9.55
C ASP A 224 6.33 1.30 9.86
N HIS A 225 5.91 0.51 8.87
CA HIS A 225 5.44 -0.86 9.15
C HIS A 225 6.43 -1.98 8.79
N ILE A 226 7.35 -1.75 7.87
CA ILE A 226 8.39 -2.73 7.52
C ILE A 226 9.64 -2.44 8.33
N VAL A 227 10.21 -1.24 8.20
CA VAL A 227 11.46 -0.88 8.89
C VAL A 227 11.19 -0.44 10.35
N VAL A 228 10.07 0.24 10.59
CA VAL A 228 9.74 0.91 11.86
C VAL A 228 10.77 1.99 12.22
N HIS A 229 11.07 2.87 11.26
CA HIS A 229 11.99 4.00 11.41
C HIS A 229 11.21 5.29 11.70
N HIS A 230 11.08 5.64 12.98
CA HIS A 230 10.20 6.74 13.42
C HIS A 230 10.53 8.10 12.81
N GLU A 231 11.82 8.47 12.70
CA GLU A 231 12.21 9.76 12.10
C GLU A 231 11.89 9.86 10.62
N LEU A 232 12.15 8.78 9.87
CA LEU A 232 11.85 8.70 8.44
C LEU A 232 10.33 8.73 8.20
N ALA A 233 9.56 7.97 8.97
CA ALA A 233 8.09 8.00 8.91
C ALA A 233 7.56 9.42 9.23
N ARG A 234 8.12 10.10 10.23
CA ARG A 234 7.78 11.49 10.57
C ARG A 234 8.10 12.45 9.42
N LYS A 235 9.28 12.35 8.80
CA LYS A 235 9.67 13.17 7.64
C LYS A 235 8.66 13.01 6.51
N ILE A 236 8.34 11.77 6.13
CA ILE A 236 7.41 11.46 5.04
C ILE A 236 6.03 12.09 5.32
N LEU A 237 5.49 11.91 6.52
CA LEU A 237 4.19 12.50 6.88
C LEU A 237 4.22 14.04 6.87
N GLN A 238 5.35 14.66 7.25
CA GLN A 238 5.52 16.10 7.15
C GLN A 238 5.62 16.58 5.69
N GLU A 239 6.20 15.78 4.79
CA GLU A 239 6.23 16.05 3.35
C GLU A 239 4.83 16.01 2.75
N TRP A 240 3.97 15.11 3.20
CA TRP A 240 2.55 15.11 2.80
C TRP A 240 1.85 16.41 3.20
N GLU A 241 2.04 16.88 4.44
CA GLU A 241 1.44 18.15 4.88
C GLU A 241 1.99 19.35 4.11
N TYR A 242 3.30 19.33 3.82
CA TYR A 242 3.94 20.36 3.02
C TYR A 242 3.37 20.39 1.62
N GLU A 243 3.20 19.22 1.00
CA GLU A 243 2.74 19.09 -0.37
C GLU A 243 1.26 19.45 -0.52
N ALA A 244 0.42 18.97 0.40
CA ALA A 244 -0.98 19.37 0.47
C ALA A 244 -1.13 20.89 0.65
N ARG A 245 -0.23 21.53 1.40
CA ARG A 245 -0.19 23.00 1.55
C ARG A 245 0.27 23.69 0.26
N ARG A 246 1.32 23.19 -0.39
CA ARG A 246 1.88 23.75 -1.63
C ARG A 246 0.85 23.77 -2.75
N LEU A 247 0.03 22.72 -2.81
CA LEU A 247 -1.03 22.53 -3.79
C LEU A 247 -2.39 23.05 -3.31
N GLU A 248 -2.46 23.63 -2.11
CA GLU A 248 -3.68 24.24 -1.55
C GLU A 248 -4.88 23.26 -1.52
N THR A 249 -4.59 21.97 -1.33
CA THR A 249 -5.62 20.92 -1.30
C THR A 249 -6.32 20.86 0.05
N LYS A 250 -7.58 20.41 0.05
CA LYS A 250 -8.40 20.34 1.28
C LYS A 250 -8.29 19.01 1.98
N ARG A 251 -8.03 17.92 1.25
CA ARG A 251 -8.01 16.54 1.76
C ARG A 251 -6.98 15.71 1.01
N ILE A 252 -6.59 14.59 1.59
CA ILE A 252 -5.66 13.63 0.97
C ILE A 252 -6.35 12.29 0.76
N LEU A 253 -6.26 11.76 -0.47
CA LEU A 253 -6.86 10.49 -0.88
C LEU A 253 -5.78 9.42 -1.08
N VAL A 254 -6.03 8.23 -0.53
CA VAL A 254 -5.13 7.08 -0.61
C VAL A 254 -5.92 5.80 -0.89
N VAL A 255 -5.37 4.89 -1.67
CA VAL A 255 -5.85 3.49 -1.77
C VAL A 255 -5.00 2.62 -0.86
N GLU A 256 -5.62 1.67 -0.16
CA GLU A 256 -4.90 0.82 0.79
C GLU A 256 -3.80 -0.04 0.11
N CYS A 257 -2.59 -0.01 0.66
CA CYS A 257 -1.44 -0.78 0.20
C CYS A 257 -0.72 -1.49 1.36
N GLY A 258 -1.51 -2.16 2.21
CA GLY A 258 -1.00 -3.10 3.21
C GLY A 258 -0.62 -2.45 4.52
N CYS A 259 -0.53 -1.12 4.54
CA CYS A 259 -0.37 -0.40 5.78
C CYS A 259 -0.90 1.04 5.87
N ASP A 260 -1.30 1.66 4.76
CA ASP A 260 -1.63 3.09 4.75
C ASP A 260 -2.79 3.44 5.66
N THR A 261 -3.87 2.65 5.68
CA THR A 261 -5.01 2.87 6.57
C THR A 261 -4.56 2.88 8.03
N ARG A 262 -3.69 1.94 8.42
CA ARG A 262 -3.23 1.87 9.81
C ARG A 262 -2.30 3.03 10.16
N THR A 263 -1.35 3.36 9.30
CA THR A 263 -0.48 4.52 9.51
C THR A 263 -1.32 5.79 9.64
N LEU A 264 -2.23 6.03 8.71
CA LEU A 264 -2.93 7.31 8.58
C LEU A 264 -4.07 7.52 9.58
N TYR A 265 -4.84 6.47 9.92
CA TYR A 265 -5.94 6.60 10.89
C TYR A 265 -5.52 6.23 12.32
N GLY A 266 -4.57 5.32 12.47
CA GLY A 266 -4.18 4.78 13.78
C GLY A 266 -2.91 5.40 14.36
N ASP A 267 -1.85 5.48 13.57
CA ASP A 267 -0.50 5.71 14.10
C ASP A 267 0.04 7.13 13.82
N VAL A 268 -0.57 7.89 12.90
CA VAL A 268 -0.04 9.18 12.40
C VAL A 268 0.21 10.20 13.51
N SER A 269 -0.70 10.27 14.49
CA SER A 269 -0.61 11.25 15.58
C SER A 269 0.50 10.89 16.57
N GLU A 270 0.72 9.59 16.82
CA GLU A 270 1.83 9.09 17.63
C GLU A 270 3.17 9.38 16.94
N ILE A 271 3.27 9.08 15.64
CA ILE A 271 4.49 9.30 14.85
C ILE A 271 4.88 10.79 14.83
N LEU A 272 3.90 11.67 14.62
CA LEU A 272 4.13 13.12 14.58
C LEU A 272 4.25 13.78 15.96
N GLY A 273 3.76 13.13 17.02
CA GLY A 273 3.59 13.74 18.34
C GLY A 273 2.51 14.83 18.39
N ARG A 274 1.65 14.89 17.37
CA ARG A 274 0.54 15.84 17.22
C ARG A 274 -0.45 15.33 16.17
N PRO A 275 -1.70 15.84 16.14
CA PRO A 275 -2.63 15.54 15.07
C PRO A 275 -2.06 15.88 13.68
N PHE A 276 -2.41 15.03 12.70
CA PHE A 276 -2.16 15.29 11.28
C PHE A 276 -3.04 16.44 10.79
N LYS A 277 -2.51 17.33 9.94
CA LYS A 277 -3.18 18.60 9.60
C LYS A 277 -4.30 18.51 8.57
N TYR A 278 -4.35 17.43 7.79
CA TYR A 278 -5.31 17.29 6.69
C TYR A 278 -6.25 16.10 6.91
N PRO A 279 -7.53 16.22 6.56
CA PRO A 279 -8.42 15.06 6.51
C PRO A 279 -7.88 14.00 5.55
N ILE A 280 -7.77 12.77 6.04
CA ILE A 280 -7.45 11.59 5.22
C ILE A 280 -8.74 10.96 4.75
N MET A 281 -8.75 10.54 3.49
CA MET A 281 -9.82 9.79 2.86
C MET A 281 -9.25 8.52 2.24
N MET A 282 -9.81 7.36 2.62
CA MET A 282 -9.54 6.13 1.88
C MET A 282 -10.44 6.05 0.64
N PHE A 283 -9.93 5.39 -0.39
CA PHE A 283 -10.64 5.22 -1.66
C PHE A 283 -11.98 4.48 -1.52
N ASP A 284 -12.05 3.42 -0.70
CA ASP A 284 -13.27 2.62 -0.60
C ASP A 284 -14.45 3.39 0.00
N PRO A 285 -14.30 4.13 1.12
CA PRO A 285 -15.34 5.03 1.62
C PRO A 285 -15.72 6.16 0.66
N LEU A 286 -14.75 6.75 -0.06
CA LEU A 286 -15.03 7.77 -1.07
C LEU A 286 -15.95 7.20 -2.16
N VAL A 287 -15.54 6.08 -2.75
CA VAL A 287 -16.31 5.47 -3.84
C VAL A 287 -17.65 4.94 -3.36
N HIS A 288 -17.74 4.43 -2.13
CA HIS A 288 -19.02 4.06 -1.55
C HIS A 288 -20.01 5.25 -1.57
N GLY A 289 -19.57 6.43 -1.12
CA GLY A 289 -20.38 7.66 -1.17
C GLY A 289 -20.77 8.05 -2.61
N LEU A 290 -19.82 8.01 -3.55
CA LEU A 290 -20.05 8.35 -4.95
C LEU A 290 -21.02 7.39 -5.67
N ILE A 291 -21.05 6.12 -5.27
CA ILE A 291 -22.04 5.15 -5.77
C ILE A 291 -23.42 5.45 -5.17
N GLN A 292 -23.48 5.78 -3.88
CA GLN A 292 -24.74 6.07 -3.18
C GLN A 292 -25.42 7.33 -3.71
N ASP A 293 -24.66 8.39 -4.00
CA ASP A 293 -25.19 9.65 -4.52
C ASP A 293 -25.43 9.66 -6.04
N GLY A 294 -25.01 8.61 -6.74
CA GLY A 294 -25.20 8.42 -8.19
C GLY A 294 -24.16 9.12 -9.07
N SER A 295 -23.17 9.81 -8.49
CA SER A 295 -22.08 10.45 -9.26
C SER A 295 -21.22 9.41 -9.98
N LEU A 296 -21.04 8.24 -9.38
CA LEU A 296 -20.39 7.08 -9.99
C LEU A 296 -21.46 6.03 -10.37
N PRO A 297 -21.90 5.98 -11.64
CA PRO A 297 -22.83 4.95 -12.08
C PRO A 297 -22.13 3.59 -12.10
N VAL A 298 -22.82 2.55 -11.63
CA VAL A 298 -22.31 1.17 -11.61
C VAL A 298 -23.40 0.19 -12.01
N GLU A 299 -23.02 -0.83 -12.76
CA GLU A 299 -23.83 -1.98 -13.11
C GLU A 299 -23.10 -3.25 -12.70
N LYS A 300 -23.80 -4.18 -12.06
CA LYS A 300 -23.14 -5.29 -11.37
C LYS A 300 -22.34 -6.19 -12.32
N VAL A 301 -21.17 -6.63 -11.85
CA VAL A 301 -20.38 -7.67 -12.49
C VAL A 301 -21.03 -9.04 -12.26
N ASP A 302 -20.89 -9.92 -13.25
CA ASP A 302 -21.56 -11.24 -13.27
C ASP A 302 -20.57 -12.39 -13.17
N TYR A 303 -19.90 -12.46 -12.02
CA TYR A 303 -19.04 -13.57 -11.61
C TYR A 303 -19.06 -13.71 -10.09
N ARG A 304 -18.72 -14.90 -9.60
CA ARG A 304 -18.71 -15.19 -8.17
C ARG A 304 -17.45 -14.63 -7.53
N ILE A 305 -17.61 -13.79 -6.52
CA ILE A 305 -16.50 -13.10 -5.85
C ILE A 305 -16.50 -13.37 -4.35
N THR A 306 -15.31 -13.59 -3.78
CA THR A 306 -15.11 -13.61 -2.32
C THR A 306 -14.26 -12.44 -1.87
N LEU A 307 -14.42 -12.00 -0.63
CA LEU A 307 -13.65 -10.91 -0.04
C LEU A 307 -12.54 -11.45 0.88
N HIS A 308 -11.31 -10.96 0.70
CA HIS A 308 -10.28 -10.99 1.72
C HIS A 308 -10.25 -9.68 2.50
N ASP A 309 -10.63 -9.73 3.78
CA ASP A 309 -10.50 -8.61 4.72
C ASP A 309 -9.02 -8.33 5.06
N PRO A 310 -8.44 -7.19 4.65
CA PRO A 310 -7.07 -6.84 4.98
C PRO A 310 -6.93 -6.53 6.47
N CYS A 311 -5.87 -7.03 7.11
CA CYS A 311 -5.71 -6.87 8.55
C CYS A 311 -5.57 -5.40 8.99
N HIS A 312 -4.89 -4.53 8.24
CA HIS A 312 -4.72 -3.13 8.61
C HIS A 312 -5.99 -2.29 8.40
N ALA A 313 -6.77 -2.55 7.35
CA ALA A 313 -8.01 -1.82 7.07
C ALA A 313 -9.20 -2.34 7.89
N THR A 314 -9.39 -3.66 7.98
CA THR A 314 -10.52 -4.27 8.69
C THR A 314 -10.20 -4.49 10.17
N ARG A 315 -9.30 -5.41 10.50
CA ARG A 315 -9.07 -5.80 11.90
C ARG A 315 -8.57 -4.65 12.78
N LEU A 316 -7.67 -3.81 12.27
CA LEU A 316 -7.01 -2.78 13.06
C LEU A 316 -7.61 -1.38 12.90
N SER A 317 -8.60 -1.21 12.01
CA SER A 317 -9.18 0.09 11.66
C SER A 317 -10.69 0.07 11.36
N GLY A 318 -11.35 -1.09 11.38
CA GLY A 318 -12.82 -1.18 11.37
C GLY A 318 -13.50 -0.97 10.01
N MET A 319 -12.79 -0.98 8.88
CA MET A 319 -13.37 -0.68 7.55
C MET A 319 -14.08 -1.88 6.87
N GLY A 320 -14.29 -2.98 7.59
CA GLY A 320 -14.79 -4.24 7.01
C GLY A 320 -16.17 -4.14 6.36
N ASP A 321 -17.10 -3.41 6.97
CA ASP A 321 -18.48 -3.35 6.48
C ASP A 321 -18.63 -2.45 5.24
N THR A 322 -17.91 -1.32 5.18
CA THR A 322 -17.90 -0.45 3.99
C THR A 322 -17.49 -1.20 2.71
N ILE A 323 -16.52 -2.11 2.82
CA ILE A 323 -16.08 -2.93 1.67
C ILE A 323 -17.22 -3.84 1.16
N ARG A 324 -18.02 -4.39 2.09
CA ARG A 324 -19.16 -5.26 1.76
C ARG A 324 -20.31 -4.46 1.17
N GLU A 325 -20.56 -3.27 1.68
CA GLU A 325 -21.56 -2.34 1.13
C GLU A 325 -21.24 -1.98 -0.33
N VAL A 326 -19.96 -1.73 -0.63
CA VAL A 326 -19.50 -1.53 -2.02
C VAL A 326 -19.73 -2.79 -2.85
N LEU A 327 -19.26 -3.96 -2.40
CA LEU A 327 -19.45 -5.23 -3.14
C LEU A 327 -20.92 -5.54 -3.42
N ALA A 328 -21.83 -5.26 -2.47
CA ALA A 328 -23.27 -5.44 -2.65
C ALA A 328 -23.85 -4.58 -3.78
N ARG A 329 -23.20 -3.47 -4.13
CA ARG A 329 -23.59 -2.58 -5.24
C ARG A 329 -22.95 -2.97 -6.56
N VAL A 330 -21.75 -3.55 -6.56
CA VAL A 330 -20.98 -3.80 -7.78
C VAL A 330 -20.93 -5.27 -8.23
N ALA A 331 -21.36 -6.24 -7.41
CA ALA A 331 -21.34 -7.66 -7.76
C ALA A 331 -22.72 -8.33 -7.62
N THR A 332 -23.02 -9.28 -8.52
CA THR A 332 -24.24 -10.11 -8.46
C THR A 332 -24.12 -11.25 -7.45
N ASP A 333 -22.97 -11.94 -7.39
CA ASP A 333 -22.74 -13.12 -6.55
C ASP A 333 -21.53 -12.95 -5.62
N PHE A 334 -21.76 -12.32 -4.47
CA PHE A 334 -20.78 -12.21 -3.39
C PHE A 334 -20.93 -13.35 -2.38
N VAL A 335 -19.84 -14.07 -2.13
CA VAL A 335 -19.75 -15.12 -1.10
C VAL A 335 -18.72 -14.77 -0.04
N GLU A 336 -19.08 -14.95 1.22
CA GLU A 336 -18.17 -14.71 2.34
C GLU A 336 -17.13 -15.82 2.51
N MET A 337 -15.93 -15.40 2.92
CA MET A 337 -14.90 -16.29 3.43
C MET A 337 -15.19 -16.64 4.90
N THR A 338 -14.77 -17.81 5.38
CA THR A 338 -14.86 -18.16 6.81
C THR A 338 -13.51 -18.63 7.36
N PRO A 339 -13.04 -18.10 8.51
CA PRO A 339 -13.51 -16.87 9.17
C PRO A 339 -13.27 -15.61 8.30
N ASN A 340 -14.04 -14.55 8.54
CA ASN A 340 -13.93 -13.23 7.91
C ASN A 340 -13.68 -12.11 8.94
N ARG A 341 -13.69 -10.85 8.49
CA ARG A 341 -13.48 -9.62 9.27
C ARG A 341 -12.25 -9.68 10.17
N GLU A 342 -12.40 -9.38 11.46
CA GLU A 342 -11.33 -9.35 12.45
C GLU A 342 -10.72 -10.75 12.64
N TYR A 343 -11.46 -11.82 12.40
CA TYR A 343 -11.00 -13.19 12.59
C TYR A 343 -10.35 -13.82 11.35
N ASN A 344 -10.40 -13.14 10.19
CA ASN A 344 -9.84 -13.60 8.92
C ASN A 344 -8.35 -13.97 9.01
N TYR A 345 -7.88 -15.04 8.35
CA TYR A 345 -6.43 -15.28 8.31
C TYR A 345 -5.71 -14.22 7.48
N CYS A 346 -4.47 -13.88 7.87
CA CYS A 346 -3.62 -12.94 7.14
C CYS A 346 -3.32 -13.46 5.71
N CYS A 347 -3.15 -12.56 4.74
CA CYS A 347 -2.63 -12.90 3.41
C CYS A 347 -1.13 -13.26 3.41
N ASN A 348 -0.46 -13.03 4.55
CA ASN A 348 0.97 -13.23 4.78
C ASN A 348 1.93 -12.33 3.97
N GLY A 349 1.42 -11.31 3.26
CA GLY A 349 2.26 -10.39 2.47
C GLY A 349 2.71 -9.12 3.19
N GLY A 350 1.91 -8.59 4.12
CA GLY A 350 2.15 -7.30 4.78
C GLY A 350 3.34 -7.27 5.75
N ALA A 351 3.77 -6.06 6.10
CA ALA A 351 4.79 -5.77 7.13
C ALA A 351 6.12 -6.55 7.00
N GLY A 352 6.51 -6.90 5.77
CA GLY A 352 7.75 -7.60 5.46
C GLY A 352 7.60 -8.96 4.77
N GLY A 353 6.44 -9.62 4.91
CA GLY A 353 6.26 -10.99 4.42
C GLY A 353 6.52 -11.19 2.92
N LEU A 354 6.02 -10.28 2.08
CA LEU A 354 6.29 -10.26 0.63
C LEU A 354 7.55 -9.47 0.28
N ARG A 355 7.90 -8.47 1.10
CA ARG A 355 8.99 -7.51 0.82
C ARG A 355 10.38 -8.12 1.03
N LEU A 356 10.52 -9.05 1.98
CA LEU A 356 11.75 -9.74 2.32
C LEU A 356 11.80 -11.10 1.59
N PRO A 357 12.66 -11.26 0.56
CA PRO A 357 12.69 -12.47 -0.27
C PRO A 357 12.93 -13.78 0.50
N GLU A 358 13.71 -13.74 1.57
CA GLU A 358 14.01 -14.87 2.45
C GLU A 358 12.76 -15.47 3.11
N ASN A 359 11.67 -14.70 3.22
CA ASN A 359 10.41 -15.18 3.78
C ASN A 359 9.54 -15.92 2.74
N THR A 360 9.91 -15.95 1.46
CA THR A 360 9.03 -16.43 0.38
C THR A 360 8.58 -17.88 0.56
N GLU A 361 9.51 -18.78 0.87
CA GLU A 361 9.21 -20.21 0.99
C GLU A 361 8.27 -20.49 2.17
N VAL A 362 8.64 -20.00 3.35
CA VAL A 362 7.82 -20.15 4.57
C VAL A 362 6.47 -19.45 4.42
N ARG A 363 6.42 -18.26 3.81
CA ARG A 363 5.17 -17.53 3.50
C ARG A 363 4.24 -18.38 2.64
N ARG A 364 4.75 -18.98 1.56
CA ARG A 364 3.95 -19.85 0.69
C ARG A 364 3.40 -21.03 1.48
N LYS A 365 4.25 -21.73 2.23
CA LYS A 365 3.85 -22.88 3.08
C LYS A 365 2.71 -22.53 4.05
N VAL A 366 2.85 -21.45 4.82
CA VAL A 366 1.83 -21.05 5.81
C VAL A 366 0.55 -20.53 5.15
N SER A 367 0.61 -20.16 3.88
CA SER A 367 -0.55 -19.64 3.14
C SER A 367 -1.52 -20.71 2.68
N LEU A 368 -1.23 -22.01 2.90
CA LEU A 368 -2.21 -23.09 2.76
C LEU A 368 -3.51 -22.80 3.53
N LEU A 369 -3.41 -22.20 4.74
CA LEU A 369 -4.58 -21.82 5.53
C LEU A 369 -5.47 -20.84 4.76
N LYS A 370 -4.88 -19.83 4.11
CA LYS A 370 -5.62 -18.86 3.29
C LYS A 370 -6.14 -19.50 2.00
N ALA A 371 -5.35 -20.36 1.36
CA ALA A 371 -5.78 -21.09 0.16
C ALA A 371 -7.04 -21.93 0.44
N ASN A 372 -7.07 -22.65 1.56
CA ASN A 372 -8.23 -23.44 1.98
C ASN A 372 -9.48 -22.56 2.17
N GLN A 373 -9.32 -21.37 2.75
CA GLN A 373 -10.44 -20.44 2.88
C GLN A 373 -10.96 -19.95 1.53
N ILE A 374 -10.07 -19.61 0.59
CA ILE A 374 -10.45 -19.20 -0.77
C ILE A 374 -11.18 -20.35 -1.48
N GLN A 375 -10.59 -21.55 -1.43
CA GLN A 375 -11.14 -22.74 -2.07
C GLN A 375 -12.55 -23.07 -1.58
N ALA A 376 -12.81 -22.96 -0.27
CA ALA A 376 -14.10 -23.23 0.34
C ALA A 376 -15.23 -22.32 -0.18
N THR A 377 -14.91 -21.12 -0.67
CA THR A 377 -15.92 -20.18 -1.22
C THR A 377 -16.41 -20.58 -2.61
N GLY A 378 -15.59 -21.34 -3.34
CA GLY A 378 -15.84 -21.69 -4.73
C GLY A 378 -15.88 -20.51 -5.70
N ALA A 379 -15.38 -19.32 -5.29
CA ALA A 379 -15.41 -18.10 -6.09
C ALA A 379 -14.46 -18.13 -7.29
N ASP A 380 -14.81 -17.35 -8.32
CA ASP A 380 -13.97 -17.11 -9.49
C ASP A 380 -12.77 -16.24 -9.12
N HIS A 381 -13.03 -15.18 -8.35
CA HIS A 381 -12.05 -14.22 -7.89
C HIS A 381 -12.06 -14.04 -6.37
N VAL A 382 -10.88 -13.82 -5.80
CA VAL A 382 -10.72 -13.25 -4.46
C VAL A 382 -10.38 -11.76 -4.57
N CYS A 383 -11.20 -10.92 -3.96
CA CYS A 383 -11.09 -9.48 -3.99
C CYS A 383 -10.53 -8.94 -2.67
N SER A 384 -9.77 -7.84 -2.74
CA SER A 384 -9.30 -7.10 -1.56
C SER A 384 -9.07 -5.63 -1.93
N PRO A 385 -9.34 -4.64 -1.05
CA PRO A 385 -8.98 -3.24 -1.31
C PRO A 385 -7.48 -2.96 -1.12
N CYS A 386 -6.73 -3.93 -0.61
CA CYS A 386 -5.32 -3.82 -0.30
C CYS A 386 -4.41 -4.40 -1.40
N VAL A 387 -3.49 -3.58 -1.92
CA VAL A 387 -2.53 -3.96 -2.98
C VAL A 387 -1.66 -5.13 -2.57
N VAL A 388 -1.00 -5.04 -1.41
CA VAL A 388 -0.09 -6.09 -0.92
C VAL A 388 -0.85 -7.40 -0.66
N CYS A 389 -2.11 -7.31 -0.23
CA CYS A 389 -2.96 -8.49 -0.09
C CYS A 389 -3.21 -9.13 -1.46
N VAL A 390 -3.59 -8.37 -2.49
CA VAL A 390 -3.83 -8.91 -3.84
C VAL A 390 -2.57 -9.57 -4.42
N LEU A 391 -1.40 -8.97 -4.25
CA LEU A 391 -0.14 -9.59 -4.70
C LEU A 391 0.13 -10.94 -4.00
N SER A 392 -0.07 -11.00 -2.68
CA SER A 392 0.12 -12.25 -1.95
C SER A 392 -0.96 -13.27 -2.29
N LEU A 393 -2.21 -12.85 -2.44
CA LEU A 393 -3.34 -13.71 -2.79
C LEU A 393 -3.19 -14.29 -4.21
N GLU A 394 -2.69 -13.50 -5.17
CA GLU A 394 -2.41 -13.99 -6.52
C GLU A 394 -1.33 -15.09 -6.48
N ASP A 395 -0.24 -14.87 -5.74
CA ASP A 395 0.80 -15.89 -5.54
C ASP A 395 0.26 -17.15 -4.82
N ILE A 396 -0.66 -17.00 -3.86
CA ILE A 396 -1.35 -18.11 -3.19
C ILE A 396 -2.21 -18.88 -4.19
N CYS A 397 -3.00 -18.19 -5.01
CA CYS A 397 -3.86 -18.80 -6.02
C CYS A 397 -3.03 -19.59 -7.04
N GLN A 398 -1.89 -19.05 -7.48
CA GLN A 398 -0.97 -19.73 -8.38
C GLN A 398 -0.29 -20.94 -7.71
N THR A 399 0.13 -20.82 -6.46
CA THR A 399 0.83 -21.89 -5.73
C THR A 399 -0.08 -23.08 -5.44
N TYR A 400 -1.35 -22.84 -5.09
CA TYR A 400 -2.28 -23.88 -4.63
C TYR A 400 -3.39 -24.21 -5.64
N GLY A 401 -3.44 -23.54 -6.79
CA GLY A 401 -4.45 -23.78 -7.82
C GLY A 401 -5.87 -23.41 -7.39
N VAL A 402 -6.02 -22.37 -6.56
CA VAL A 402 -7.33 -21.91 -6.05
C VAL A 402 -7.85 -20.69 -6.81
N GLY A 403 -9.17 -20.48 -6.78
CA GLY A 403 -9.86 -19.49 -7.61
C GLY A 403 -10.14 -20.03 -9.02
N LYS A 404 -11.32 -19.77 -9.58
CA LYS A 404 -11.79 -20.44 -10.81
C LYS A 404 -11.63 -19.63 -12.10
N ALA A 405 -11.41 -18.32 -12.03
CA ALA A 405 -11.32 -17.45 -13.22
C ALA A 405 -10.19 -17.86 -14.18
N SER A 406 -10.35 -17.78 -15.50
CA SER A 406 -9.28 -18.18 -16.44
C SER A 406 -8.02 -17.29 -16.39
N GLY A 407 -8.16 -16.04 -15.91
CA GLY A 407 -7.08 -15.06 -15.77
C GLY A 407 -6.58 -14.88 -14.33
N ARG A 408 -6.33 -13.61 -13.95
CA ARG A 408 -5.94 -13.25 -12.59
C ARG A 408 -7.01 -13.69 -11.60
N LYS A 409 -6.59 -14.37 -10.53
CA LYS A 409 -7.50 -14.93 -9.52
C LYS A 409 -7.71 -13.94 -8.38
N ALA A 410 -6.70 -13.13 -8.06
CA ALA A 410 -6.80 -12.06 -7.10
C ALA A 410 -6.88 -10.69 -7.78
N ILE A 411 -7.91 -9.92 -7.43
CA ILE A 411 -8.21 -8.61 -8.00
C ILE A 411 -8.44 -7.57 -6.92
N MET A 412 -8.17 -6.31 -7.24
CA MET A 412 -8.41 -5.19 -6.34
C MET A 412 -9.90 -4.84 -6.31
N LEU A 413 -10.39 -4.33 -5.18
CA LEU A 413 -11.78 -3.84 -5.09
C LEU A 413 -12.07 -2.75 -6.14
N PHE A 414 -11.14 -1.83 -6.37
CA PHE A 414 -11.30 -0.82 -7.42
C PHE A 414 -11.36 -1.41 -8.83
N GLU A 415 -10.82 -2.60 -9.09
CA GLU A 415 -10.93 -3.26 -10.39
C GLU A 415 -12.36 -3.76 -10.63
N VAL A 416 -13.02 -4.27 -9.59
CA VAL A 416 -14.43 -4.68 -9.65
C VAL A 416 -15.34 -3.46 -9.85
N ILE A 417 -15.08 -2.39 -9.09
CA ILE A 417 -15.78 -1.11 -9.24
C ILE A 417 -15.58 -0.54 -10.65
N TYR A 418 -14.34 -0.57 -11.15
CA TYR A 418 -14.02 -0.11 -12.50
C TYR A 418 -14.81 -0.86 -13.56
N GLU A 419 -14.85 -2.19 -13.50
CA GLU A 419 -15.62 -3.00 -14.45
C GLU A 419 -17.12 -2.69 -14.35
N ALA A 420 -17.66 -2.59 -13.14
CA ALA A 420 -19.05 -2.24 -12.91
C ALA A 420 -19.41 -0.85 -13.46
N MET A 421 -18.51 0.12 -13.28
CA MET A 421 -18.64 1.47 -13.83
C MET A 421 -18.62 1.46 -15.36
N MET A 422 -17.68 0.73 -15.97
CA MET A 422 -17.58 0.65 -17.43
C MET A 422 -18.84 0.03 -18.05
N ARG A 423 -19.39 -1.04 -17.45
CA ARG A 423 -20.67 -1.64 -17.88
C ARG A 423 -21.80 -0.60 -17.87
N ALA A 424 -21.88 0.22 -16.81
CA ALA A 424 -22.89 1.27 -16.70
C ALA A 424 -22.72 2.36 -17.78
N LEU A 425 -21.49 2.80 -18.02
CA LEU A 425 -21.19 3.82 -19.02
C LEU A 425 -21.46 3.34 -20.45
N GLU A 426 -21.13 2.09 -20.75
CA GLU A 426 -21.40 1.47 -22.05
C GLU A 426 -22.90 1.40 -22.32
N GLN A 427 -23.70 0.98 -21.33
CA GLN A 427 -25.16 0.93 -21.45
C GLN A 427 -25.78 2.32 -21.64
N ARG A 428 -25.17 3.36 -21.05
CA ARG A 428 -25.63 4.75 -21.16
C ARG A 428 -25.07 5.50 -22.38
N GLY A 429 -24.08 4.94 -23.09
CA GLY A 429 -23.35 5.64 -24.14
C GLY A 429 -22.49 6.80 -23.62
N GLU A 430 -22.04 6.75 -22.37
CA GLU A 430 -21.33 7.83 -21.67
C GLU A 430 -19.83 7.55 -21.44
N VAL A 431 -19.24 6.64 -22.23
CA VAL A 431 -17.85 6.18 -22.04
C VAL A 431 -16.83 7.32 -22.05
N ASP A 432 -17.09 8.41 -22.78
CA ASP A 432 -16.18 9.57 -22.85
C ASP A 432 -15.99 10.31 -21.51
N ARG A 433 -16.85 10.07 -20.50
CA ARG A 433 -16.71 10.62 -19.14
C ARG A 433 -15.39 10.22 -18.46
N ILE A 434 -14.73 9.15 -18.91
CA ILE A 434 -13.47 8.67 -18.31
C ILE A 434 -12.26 9.56 -18.64
N ARG A 435 -12.36 10.41 -19.67
CA ARG A 435 -11.17 10.99 -20.33
C ARG A 435 -10.65 12.25 -19.68
N VAL A 436 -11.54 13.16 -19.29
CA VAL A 436 -11.18 14.52 -18.85
C VAL A 436 -11.40 14.67 -17.33
N PRO A 437 -10.36 15.06 -16.57
CA PRO A 437 -10.48 15.41 -15.16
C PRO A 437 -11.40 16.61 -14.91
N ALA A 438 -12.17 16.57 -13.82
CA ALA A 438 -13.11 17.64 -13.47
C ALA A 438 -12.42 19.01 -13.30
N VAL A 439 -11.18 19.03 -12.80
CA VAL A 439 -10.40 20.27 -12.61
C VAL A 439 -10.03 20.97 -13.92
N PHE A 440 -10.13 20.29 -15.07
CA PHE A 440 -9.85 20.87 -16.38
C PHE A 440 -11.11 21.39 -17.09
N GLU A 441 -12.31 21.11 -16.55
CA GLU A 441 -13.55 21.60 -17.13
C GLU A 441 -13.61 23.13 -17.11
N GLY A 442 -13.84 23.73 -18.28
CA GLY A 442 -13.90 25.20 -18.42
C GLY A 442 -12.56 25.92 -18.28
N GLN A 443 -11.44 25.20 -18.16
CA GLN A 443 -10.11 25.81 -18.10
C GLN A 443 -9.56 26.16 -19.48
N SER A 444 -8.60 27.08 -19.51
CA SER A 444 -7.90 27.44 -20.75
C SER A 444 -6.96 26.33 -21.22
N ASP A 445 -6.70 26.28 -22.53
CA ASP A 445 -5.71 25.38 -23.12
C ASP A 445 -4.32 25.53 -22.50
N ALA A 446 -3.93 26.75 -22.14
CA ALA A 446 -2.65 27.03 -21.49
C ALA A 446 -2.58 26.39 -20.10
N PHE A 447 -3.66 26.47 -19.33
CA PHE A 447 -3.75 25.85 -18.01
C PHE A 447 -3.71 24.32 -18.10
N ILE A 448 -4.47 23.74 -19.02
CA ILE A 448 -4.46 22.28 -19.25
C ILE A 448 -3.07 21.84 -19.71
N ALA A 449 -2.44 22.58 -20.62
CA ALA A 449 -1.06 22.30 -21.03
C ALA A 449 -0.13 22.36 -19.81
N GLU A 450 -0.25 23.33 -18.92
CA GLU A 450 0.58 23.44 -17.72
C GLU A 450 0.39 22.27 -16.75
N HIS A 451 -0.83 21.76 -16.61
CA HIS A 451 -1.17 20.79 -15.56
C HIS A 451 -1.48 19.37 -16.04
N SER A 452 -1.47 19.11 -17.34
CA SER A 452 -1.63 17.77 -17.91
C SER A 452 -0.42 16.88 -17.62
N ALA A 453 -0.65 15.62 -17.27
CA ALA A 453 0.44 14.64 -17.07
C ALA A 453 1.24 14.42 -18.36
N VAL A 454 0.55 14.40 -19.50
CA VAL A 454 1.18 14.23 -20.82
C VAL A 454 2.06 15.44 -21.14
N ALA A 455 1.51 16.64 -20.98
CA ALA A 455 2.28 17.87 -21.24
C ALA A 455 3.43 18.05 -20.24
N SER A 456 3.25 17.64 -18.98
CA SER A 456 4.32 17.63 -17.97
C SER A 456 5.45 16.68 -18.38
N MET A 457 5.12 15.47 -18.85
CA MET A 457 6.10 14.52 -19.36
C MET A 457 6.81 15.09 -20.60
N THR A 458 6.08 15.63 -21.58
CA THR A 458 6.67 16.22 -22.78
C THR A 458 7.64 17.34 -22.45
N ARG A 459 7.26 18.27 -21.55
CA ARG A 459 8.17 19.34 -21.09
C ARG A 459 9.42 18.78 -20.45
N MET A 460 9.28 17.82 -19.53
CA MET A 460 10.41 17.18 -18.88
C MET A 460 11.37 16.54 -19.89
N LEU A 461 10.84 15.83 -20.89
CA LEU A 461 11.66 15.18 -21.93
C LEU A 461 12.35 16.18 -22.86
N LEU A 462 11.76 17.36 -23.08
CA LEU A 462 12.36 18.41 -23.94
C LEU A 462 13.40 19.27 -23.20
N GLN A 463 13.41 19.29 -21.87
CA GLN A 463 14.35 20.10 -21.08
C GLN A 463 15.78 19.55 -21.08
N ASN A 464 15.94 18.22 -21.04
CA ASN A 464 17.25 17.58 -20.98
C ASN A 464 17.24 16.28 -21.79
N ARG A 465 17.84 16.32 -22.98
CA ARG A 465 17.88 15.18 -23.91
C ARG A 465 18.52 13.93 -23.31
N VAL A 466 19.57 14.07 -22.50
CA VAL A 466 20.29 12.92 -21.90
C VAL A 466 19.41 12.22 -20.89
N GLU A 467 18.78 13.00 -20.01
CA GLU A 467 17.84 12.48 -19.01
C GLU A 467 16.59 11.87 -19.66
N ALA A 468 16.08 12.52 -20.71
CA ALA A 468 14.95 12.05 -21.49
C ALA A 468 15.21 10.67 -22.11
N LEU A 469 16.35 10.49 -22.78
CA LEU A 469 16.73 9.19 -23.34
C LEU A 469 16.88 8.13 -22.25
N ALA A 470 17.46 8.47 -21.10
CA ALA A 470 17.58 7.55 -19.97
C ALA A 470 16.22 7.12 -19.38
N ILE A 471 15.22 8.02 -19.38
CA ILE A 471 13.84 7.69 -18.97
C ILE A 471 13.17 6.79 -20.01
N LEU A 472 13.31 7.09 -21.30
CA LEU A 472 12.73 6.30 -22.38
C LEU A 472 13.33 4.89 -22.45
N ASP A 473 14.65 4.76 -22.33
CA ASP A 473 15.35 3.47 -22.26
C ASP A 473 14.90 2.66 -21.05
N TRP A 474 14.67 3.32 -19.91
CA TRP A 474 14.11 2.67 -18.74
C TRP A 474 12.66 2.22 -18.95
N LEU A 475 11.82 3.01 -19.61
CA LEU A 475 10.44 2.62 -19.94
C LEU A 475 10.39 1.39 -20.86
N ASP A 476 11.30 1.29 -21.83
CA ASP A 476 11.41 0.10 -22.72
C ASP A 476 11.75 -1.19 -21.94
N GLN A 477 12.62 -1.07 -20.93
CA GLN A 477 13.09 -2.21 -20.12
C GLN A 477 12.19 -2.52 -18.93
N ASP A 478 11.27 -1.62 -18.58
CA ASP A 478 10.44 -1.76 -17.39
C ASP A 478 9.41 -2.89 -17.55
N GLU A 479 9.45 -3.87 -16.65
CA GLU A 479 8.56 -5.03 -16.67
C GLU A 479 7.07 -4.63 -16.60
N ILE A 480 6.75 -3.52 -15.91
CA ILE A 480 5.38 -3.04 -15.79
C ILE A 480 4.88 -2.47 -17.11
N VAL A 481 5.68 -1.64 -17.79
CA VAL A 481 5.40 -1.19 -19.17
C VAL A 481 5.24 -2.38 -20.11
N GLN A 482 6.16 -3.36 -20.06
CA GLN A 482 6.09 -4.54 -20.92
C GLN A 482 4.84 -5.38 -20.68
N ARG A 483 4.42 -5.56 -19.42
CA ARG A 483 3.18 -6.26 -19.07
C ARG A 483 1.95 -5.49 -19.53
N TYR A 484 1.92 -4.18 -19.33
CA TYR A 484 0.82 -3.32 -19.76
C TYR A 484 0.64 -3.30 -21.28
N ALA A 485 1.75 -3.25 -22.03
CA ALA A 485 1.75 -3.27 -23.49
C ALA A 485 1.16 -4.57 -24.09
N ARG A 486 1.03 -5.67 -23.33
CA ARG A 486 0.37 -6.90 -23.80
C ARG A 486 -1.14 -6.73 -23.98
N THR A 487 -1.77 -5.89 -23.16
CA THR A 487 -3.21 -5.59 -23.24
C THR A 487 -3.48 -4.26 -23.92
N THR A 488 -2.48 -3.37 -23.98
CA THR A 488 -2.59 -2.03 -24.58
C THR A 488 -1.44 -1.79 -25.56
N PRO A 489 -1.49 -2.34 -26.80
CA PRO A 489 -0.38 -2.26 -27.76
C PRO A 489 0.04 -0.84 -28.15
N GLN A 490 -0.88 0.13 -28.04
CA GLN A 490 -0.65 1.56 -28.33
C GLN A 490 0.50 2.16 -27.54
N VAL A 491 0.81 1.60 -26.36
CA VAL A 491 1.93 2.02 -25.50
C VAL A 491 3.25 1.99 -26.25
N ARG A 492 3.51 0.96 -27.07
CA ARG A 492 4.75 0.84 -27.84
C ARG A 492 4.88 1.96 -28.88
N GLN A 493 3.81 2.19 -29.64
CA GLN A 493 3.77 3.26 -30.63
C GLN A 493 3.98 4.64 -29.99
N LYS A 494 3.34 4.90 -28.83
CA LYS A 494 3.52 6.16 -28.10
C LYS A 494 4.96 6.34 -27.62
N LEU A 495 5.60 5.27 -27.15
CA LEU A 495 6.98 5.29 -26.71
C LEU A 495 7.96 5.56 -27.87
N GLU A 496 7.74 4.94 -29.02
CA GLU A 496 8.50 5.22 -30.26
C GLU A 496 8.35 6.68 -30.70
N ASN A 497 7.12 7.22 -30.67
CA ASN A 497 6.86 8.61 -31.02
C ASN A 497 7.57 9.59 -30.07
N LEU A 498 7.56 9.31 -28.76
CA LEU A 498 8.30 10.10 -27.77
C LEU A 498 9.80 10.09 -28.04
N ARG A 499 10.35 8.94 -28.43
CA ARG A 499 11.77 8.79 -28.79
C ARG A 499 12.11 9.60 -30.05
N ALA A 500 11.30 9.50 -31.10
CA ALA A 500 11.49 10.28 -32.33
C ALA A 500 11.45 11.80 -32.07
N MET A 501 10.53 12.25 -31.21
CA MET A 501 10.41 13.64 -30.77
C MET A 501 11.69 14.11 -30.05
N VAL A 502 12.20 13.34 -29.08
CA VAL A 502 13.44 13.66 -28.34
C VAL A 502 14.67 13.63 -29.25
N CYS A 503 14.67 12.80 -30.30
CA CYS A 503 15.76 12.72 -31.27
C CYS A 503 15.74 13.82 -32.34
N GLY A 504 14.67 14.62 -32.42
CA GLY A 504 14.52 15.68 -33.43
C GLY A 504 14.13 15.17 -34.82
N GLU A 505 13.65 13.92 -34.91
CA GLU A 505 13.24 13.26 -36.17
C GLU A 505 11.79 13.62 -36.58
N MET A 506 11.02 14.24 -35.67
CA MET A 506 9.67 14.72 -35.91
C MET A 506 9.46 16.11 -35.29
N LEU A 507 9.48 17.16 -36.10
CA LEU A 507 9.39 18.57 -35.65
C LEU A 507 7.96 19.07 -35.34
N GLU A 508 6.90 18.29 -35.64
CA GLU A 508 5.53 18.84 -35.72
C GLU A 508 4.43 18.12 -34.93
N LEU A 509 4.75 17.28 -33.94
CA LEU A 509 3.71 16.70 -33.06
C LEU A 509 4.00 17.03 -31.60
N ALA A 510 3.59 18.23 -31.18
CA ALA A 510 3.10 18.39 -29.81
C ALA A 510 1.99 17.35 -29.68
N MET A 511 2.22 16.26 -28.92
CA MET A 511 1.28 15.14 -28.81
C MET A 511 -0.14 15.71 -28.70
N PRO A 512 -0.96 15.64 -29.76
CA PRO A 512 -2.35 15.90 -29.56
C PRO A 512 -2.77 14.71 -28.71
N ILE A 513 -3.10 14.98 -27.45
CA ILE A 513 -4.28 14.32 -26.92
C ILE A 513 -5.29 14.56 -28.03
N ASP A 514 -5.72 13.51 -28.75
CA ASP A 514 -6.92 13.59 -29.58
C ASP A 514 -7.97 14.10 -28.61
N ARG A 515 -8.15 15.43 -28.60
CA ARG A 515 -8.81 16.09 -27.48
C ARG A 515 -10.21 15.54 -27.52
N PRO A 516 -10.63 14.80 -26.48
CA PRO A 516 -12.01 14.39 -26.43
C PRO A 516 -12.80 15.70 -26.40
N VAL A 517 -13.78 15.81 -27.29
CA VAL A 517 -14.67 16.97 -27.30
C VAL A 517 -15.20 17.12 -25.88
N VAL A 518 -14.93 18.26 -25.24
CA VAL A 518 -15.41 18.57 -23.90
C VAL A 518 -16.92 18.75 -24.01
N HIS A 519 -17.67 17.65 -23.93
CA HIS A 519 -19.10 17.73 -23.73
C HIS A 519 -19.31 18.16 -22.28
N SER A 520 -19.84 19.38 -22.10
CA SER A 520 -20.15 19.90 -20.77
C SER A 520 -21.10 18.94 -20.06
N ARG A 521 -20.74 18.50 -18.84
CA ARG A 521 -21.57 17.61 -18.00
C ARG A 521 -22.97 18.16 -17.70
N THR A 522 -23.20 19.44 -17.98
CA THR A 522 -24.47 20.15 -17.78
C THR A 522 -25.61 19.72 -18.71
N GLN A 523 -25.40 18.88 -19.72
CA GLN A 523 -26.50 18.46 -20.62
C GLN A 523 -27.29 17.22 -20.16
N VAL A 524 -26.87 16.50 -19.10
CA VAL A 524 -27.47 15.20 -18.72
C VAL A 524 -28.37 15.28 -17.47
N ARG A 525 -28.57 16.47 -16.87
CA ARG A 525 -29.44 16.61 -15.68
C ARG A 525 -30.90 17.01 -15.97
N ASP A 526 -31.27 17.20 -17.24
CA ASP A 526 -32.63 17.64 -17.65
C ASP A 526 -33.39 16.60 -18.49
N GLN A 527 -33.16 15.29 -18.29
CA GLN A 527 -34.02 14.23 -18.84
C GLN A 527 -34.39 13.18 -17.80
#